data_AF-A0A947F3J4-F1
#
_entry.id   AF-A0A947F3J4-F1
#
_cell.length_a   1.000
_cell.length_b   1.000
_cell.length_c   1.000
_cell.angle_alpha   90.00
_cell.angle_beta   90.00
_cell.angle_gamma   90.00
#
_symmetry.space_group_name_H-M   'P 1'
#
loop_
_entity.id
_entity.type
_entity.pdbx_description
1 polymer ?
#
loop_
_entity_poly.entity_id
_entity_poly.type
_entity_poly.pdbx_seq_one_letter_code
_entity_poly.pdbx_strand_id
1 'polypeptide(L)'
;MSLHPNAGKLAPKSELINVPQLISAYYTKTPDIHNLSHRISFGTSGHRGSSLLNSFNEMHILAVTQAVCDYRQKAGITGVLFMGIDTHALSYPAQLSAIEVLAANGVDLYIAKDFGYTPT
;
A
#
# COMPACT_ATOMS: atom_id res chain seq x y z
N MET A 1 14.15 -7.81 29.86
CA MET A 1 14.63 -6.43 30.07
C MET A 1 14.16 -5.59 28.89
N SER A 2 13.60 -4.40 29.12
CA SER A 2 13.23 -3.50 28.03
C SER A 2 14.50 -3.03 27.30
N LEU A 3 14.63 -3.35 26.00
CA LEU A 3 15.79 -2.96 25.18
C LEU A 3 15.82 -1.46 24.86
N HIS A 4 14.65 -0.81 24.82
CA HIS A 4 14.52 0.62 24.51
C HIS A 4 14.16 1.42 25.78
N PRO A 5 14.80 2.57 26.04
CA PRO A 5 14.52 3.39 27.23
C PRO A 5 13.07 3.90 27.29
N ASN A 6 12.37 3.95 26.15
CA ASN A 6 10.98 4.42 26.05
C ASN A 6 9.94 3.30 25.84
N ALA A 7 10.30 2.02 25.93
CA ALA A 7 9.31 0.96 25.73
C ALA A 7 8.15 1.07 26.74
N GLY A 8 6.91 0.99 26.26
CA GLY A 8 5.69 1.14 27.06
C GLY A 8 5.35 2.57 27.49
N LYS A 9 6.12 3.58 27.06
CA LYS A 9 5.82 5.00 27.31
C LYS A 9 5.13 5.62 26.10
N LEU A 10 4.49 6.77 26.32
CA LEU A 10 3.92 7.58 25.23
C LEU A 10 5.03 8.03 24.26
N ALA A 11 4.75 7.95 22.96
CA ALA A 11 5.68 8.38 21.93
C ALA A 11 5.94 9.89 22.04
N PRO A 12 7.22 10.33 22.11
CA PRO A 12 7.53 11.74 22.08
C PRO A 12 7.25 12.33 20.70
N LYS A 13 6.92 13.63 20.64
CA LYS A 13 6.62 14.32 19.37
C LYS A 13 7.75 14.20 18.32
N SER A 14 8.99 14.11 18.77
CA SER A 14 10.17 13.97 17.91
C SER A 14 10.25 12.62 17.18
N GLU A 15 9.52 11.60 17.64
CA GLU A 15 9.46 10.28 17.00
C GLU A 15 8.25 10.16 16.05
N LEU A 16 7.37 11.16 16.00
CA LEU A 16 6.22 11.16 15.10
C LEU A 16 6.64 11.49 13.67
N ILE A 17 6.07 10.74 12.72
CA ILE A 17 6.30 10.95 11.29
C ILE A 17 5.58 12.21 10.78
N ASN A 18 6.11 12.80 9.71
CA ASN A 18 5.40 13.83 8.95
C ASN A 18 4.50 13.15 7.89
N VAL A 19 3.20 13.05 8.18
CA VAL A 19 2.22 12.37 7.31
C VAL A 19 2.12 13.04 5.93
N PRO A 20 1.99 14.38 5.79
CA PRO A 20 2.02 15.03 4.48
C PRO A 20 3.27 14.73 3.65
N GLN A 21 4.45 14.69 4.28
CA GLN A 21 5.69 14.32 3.59
C GLN A 21 5.68 12.87 3.12
N LEU A 22 5.20 11.95 3.96
CA LEU A 22 5.07 10.53 3.63
C LEU A 22 4.14 10.32 2.42
N ILE A 23 2.97 10.95 2.41
CA ILE A 23 2.01 10.88 1.30
C ILE A 23 2.60 11.56 0.05
N SER A 24 3.25 12.71 0.19
CA SER A 24 3.89 13.38 -0.95
C SER A 24 4.97 12.50 -1.59
N ALA A 25 5.79 11.83 -0.77
CA ALA A 25 6.82 10.91 -1.26
C ALA A 25 6.24 9.72 -2.02
N TYR A 26 5.02 9.28 -1.71
CA TYR A 26 4.36 8.16 -2.41
C TYR A 26 4.18 8.46 -3.90
N TYR A 27 3.76 9.68 -4.23
CA TYR A 27 3.52 10.14 -5.60
C TYR A 27 4.78 10.71 -6.27
N THR A 28 5.61 11.42 -5.51
CA THR A 28 6.73 12.20 -6.11
C THR A 28 8.03 11.42 -6.25
N LYS A 29 8.21 10.33 -5.49
CA LYS A 29 9.42 9.52 -5.60
C LYS A 29 9.17 8.28 -6.45
N THR A 30 10.12 7.99 -7.33
CA THR A 30 10.09 6.83 -8.21
C THR A 30 11.10 5.78 -7.71
N PRO A 31 10.70 4.50 -7.55
CA PRO A 31 11.65 3.43 -7.23
C PRO A 31 12.65 3.22 -8.36
N ASP A 32 13.93 3.06 -7.98
CA ASP A 32 14.98 2.63 -8.90
C ASP A 32 15.03 1.10 -8.99
N ILE A 33 14.73 0.55 -10.17
CA ILE A 33 14.70 -0.89 -10.43
C ILE A 33 16.07 -1.58 -10.32
N HIS A 34 17.17 -0.82 -10.43
CA HIS A 34 18.51 -1.36 -10.26
C HIS A 34 18.88 -1.52 -8.79
N ASN A 35 18.19 -0.83 -7.88
CA ASN A 35 18.32 -1.03 -6.45
C ASN A 35 17.36 -2.13 -5.95
N LEU A 36 17.92 -3.23 -5.43
CA LEU A 36 17.16 -4.34 -4.88
C LEU A 36 16.19 -3.93 -3.76
N SER A 37 16.54 -2.94 -2.93
CA SER A 37 15.68 -2.52 -1.82
C SER A 37 14.42 -1.75 -2.25
N HIS A 38 14.38 -1.28 -3.51
CA HIS A 38 13.21 -0.61 -4.07
C HIS A 38 12.31 -1.56 -4.87
N ARG A 39 12.68 -2.84 -5.00
CA ARG A 39 11.87 -3.79 -5.78
C ARG A 39 10.68 -4.28 -4.98
N ILE A 40 9.64 -4.67 -5.71
CA ILE A 40 8.51 -5.41 -5.13
C ILE A 40 9.02 -6.73 -4.56
N SER A 41 8.75 -6.96 -3.29
CA SER A 41 8.89 -8.25 -2.62
C SER A 41 7.52 -8.62 -2.09
N PHE A 42 6.84 -9.56 -2.75
CA PHE A 42 5.48 -9.97 -2.44
C PHE A 42 5.49 -11.36 -1.80
N GLY A 43 5.57 -11.38 -0.47
CA GLY A 43 5.68 -12.61 0.33
C GLY A 43 4.34 -13.10 0.88
N THR A 44 4.39 -13.89 1.96
CA THR A 44 3.18 -14.43 2.64
C THR A 44 2.25 -13.34 3.17
N SER A 45 2.77 -12.15 3.45
CA SER A 45 2.01 -10.97 3.92
C SER A 45 1.94 -9.85 2.87
N GLY A 46 2.08 -10.20 1.58
CA GLY A 46 2.12 -9.25 0.48
C GLY A 46 3.41 -8.44 0.44
N HIS A 47 3.35 -7.28 -0.20
CA HIS A 47 4.45 -6.31 -0.27
C HIS A 47 4.29 -5.20 0.77
N ARG A 48 5.40 -4.88 1.44
CA ARG A 48 5.46 -3.86 2.50
C ARG A 48 6.69 -2.98 2.29
N GLY A 49 6.59 -1.72 2.68
CA GLY A 49 7.68 -0.76 2.61
C GLY A 49 7.26 0.62 3.09
N SER A 50 8.04 1.63 2.69
CA SER A 50 7.74 3.04 2.97
C SER A 50 8.08 3.90 1.76
N SER A 51 7.22 4.87 1.46
CA SER A 51 7.46 5.82 0.37
C SER A 51 8.71 6.68 0.61
N LEU A 52 9.09 6.91 1.87
CA LEU A 52 10.32 7.65 2.21
C LEU A 52 11.58 6.88 1.78
N LEU A 53 11.50 5.55 1.75
CA LEU A 53 12.58 4.62 1.40
C LEU A 53 12.47 4.09 -0.03
N ASN A 54 11.58 4.66 -0.86
CA ASN A 54 11.32 4.21 -2.24
C ASN A 54 10.93 2.73 -2.36
N SER A 55 10.31 2.17 -1.33
CA SER A 55 9.91 0.75 -1.28
C SER A 55 8.40 0.56 -1.13
N PHE A 56 7.62 1.64 -1.17
CA PHE A 56 6.15 1.62 -1.20
C PHE A 56 5.65 2.96 -1.75
N ASN A 57 5.57 3.05 -3.07
CA ASN A 57 5.24 4.25 -3.84
C ASN A 57 4.23 3.86 -4.92
N GLU A 58 3.63 4.86 -5.58
CA GLU A 58 2.57 4.65 -6.57
C GLU A 58 2.89 3.56 -7.59
N MET A 59 4.09 3.61 -8.19
CA MET A 59 4.56 2.62 -9.16
C MET A 59 4.50 1.16 -8.66
N HIS A 60 4.71 0.93 -7.35
CA HIS A 60 4.60 -0.41 -6.79
C HIS A 60 3.15 -0.88 -6.77
N ILE A 61 2.23 0.00 -6.36
CA ILE A 61 0.81 -0.36 -6.24
C ILE A 61 0.17 -0.52 -7.61
N LEU A 62 0.52 0.34 -8.58
CA LEU A 62 0.09 0.17 -9.96
C LEU A 62 0.52 -1.19 -10.51
N ALA A 63 1.81 -1.54 -10.37
CA ALA A 63 2.35 -2.80 -10.86
C ALA A 63 1.76 -4.03 -10.17
N VAL A 64 1.67 -4.01 -8.83
CA VAL A 64 1.07 -5.12 -8.06
C VAL A 64 -0.41 -5.29 -8.42
N THR A 65 -1.17 -4.21 -8.52
CA THR A 65 -2.60 -4.28 -8.84
C THR A 65 -2.83 -4.80 -10.26
N GLN A 66 -2.01 -4.39 -11.23
CA GLN A 66 -2.09 -4.93 -12.59
C GLN A 66 -1.78 -6.43 -12.59
N ALA A 67 -0.75 -6.87 -11.88
CA ALA A 67 -0.44 -8.29 -11.75
C ALA A 67 -1.59 -9.11 -11.13
N VAL A 68 -2.34 -8.52 -10.18
CA VAL A 68 -3.56 -9.14 -9.64
C VAL A 68 -4.65 -9.24 -10.71
N CYS A 69 -4.86 -8.21 -11.53
CA CYS A 69 -5.82 -8.23 -12.64
C CYS A 69 -5.48 -9.35 -13.64
N ASP A 70 -4.22 -9.41 -14.07
CA ASP A 70 -3.72 -10.42 -15.02
C ASP A 70 -3.91 -11.84 -14.46
N TYR A 71 -3.61 -12.03 -13.17
CA TYR A 71 -3.82 -13.32 -12.52
C TYR A 71 -5.30 -13.70 -12.46
N ARG A 72 -6.18 -12.77 -12.08
CA ARG A 72 -7.63 -13.02 -12.01
C ARG A 72 -8.17 -13.44 -13.37
N GLN A 73 -7.76 -12.76 -14.44
CA GLN A 73 -8.15 -13.11 -15.81
C GLN A 73 -7.67 -14.53 -16.16
N LYS A 74 -6.39 -14.82 -15.92
CA LYS A 74 -5.81 -16.15 -16.20
C LYS A 74 -6.48 -17.27 -15.41
N ALA A 75 -6.89 -16.99 -14.17
CA ALA A 75 -7.55 -17.94 -13.28
C ALA A 75 -9.07 -18.03 -13.49
N GLY A 76 -9.66 -17.21 -14.39
CA GLY A 76 -11.11 -17.18 -14.63
C GLY A 76 -11.93 -16.61 -13.47
N ILE A 77 -11.34 -15.73 -12.64
CA ILE A 77 -12.00 -15.11 -11.48
C ILE A 77 -12.72 -13.85 -11.92
N THR A 78 -14.04 -13.96 -12.13
CA THR A 78 -14.88 -12.88 -12.68
C THR A 78 -15.81 -12.20 -11.67
N GLY A 79 -15.89 -12.71 -10.43
CA GLY A 79 -16.74 -12.11 -9.39
C GLY A 79 -16.22 -10.77 -8.86
N VAL A 80 -16.99 -10.14 -7.97
CA VAL A 80 -16.61 -8.86 -7.32
C VAL A 80 -15.31 -9.02 -6.50
N LEU A 81 -14.44 -8.01 -6.55
CA LEU A 81 -13.28 -7.87 -5.66
C LEU A 81 -13.65 -6.97 -4.46
N PHE A 82 -13.50 -7.51 -3.26
CA PHE A 82 -13.61 -6.72 -2.03
C PHE A 82 -12.25 -6.14 -1.67
N MET A 83 -12.19 -4.82 -1.47
CA MET A 83 -10.96 -4.13 -1.10
C MET A 83 -11.15 -3.39 0.23
N GLY A 84 -10.34 -3.78 1.20
CA GLY A 84 -10.24 -3.15 2.52
C GLY A 84 -8.88 -2.49 2.71
N ILE A 85 -8.84 -1.47 3.58
CA ILE A 85 -7.61 -0.83 4.06
C ILE A 85 -7.63 -0.70 5.57
N ASP A 86 -6.43 -0.62 6.16
CA ASP A 86 -6.24 -0.25 7.55
C ASP A 86 -6.02 1.26 7.72
N THR A 87 -5.62 1.68 8.93
CA THR A 87 -5.45 3.09 9.30
C THR A 87 -4.07 3.67 9.00
N HIS A 88 -3.17 2.95 8.32
CA HIS A 88 -1.87 3.51 7.96
C HIS A 88 -2.02 4.61 6.91
N ALA A 89 -1.20 5.66 7.03
CA ALA A 89 -1.26 6.82 6.15
C ALA A 89 -1.05 6.50 4.65
N LEU A 90 -0.26 5.46 4.34
CA LEU A 90 -0.02 5.02 2.96
C LEU A 90 -1.12 4.12 2.40
N SER A 91 -2.05 3.64 3.25
CA SER A 91 -3.13 2.75 2.81
C SER A 91 -4.15 3.49 1.97
N TYR A 92 -4.48 4.74 2.31
CA TYR A 92 -5.40 5.57 1.53
C TYR A 92 -4.90 5.84 0.09
N PRO A 93 -3.70 6.42 -0.15
CA PRO A 93 -3.23 6.62 -1.52
C PRO A 93 -3.04 5.29 -2.28
N ALA A 94 -2.64 4.21 -1.61
CA ALA A 94 -2.58 2.89 -2.23
C ALA A 94 -3.95 2.36 -2.65
N GLN A 95 -5.01 2.59 -1.86
CA GLN A 95 -6.37 2.22 -2.24
C GLN A 95 -6.79 2.94 -3.53
N LEU A 96 -6.50 4.25 -3.63
CA LEU A 96 -6.86 5.05 -4.80
C LEU A 96 -6.16 4.53 -6.07
N SER A 97 -4.83 4.34 -6.03
CA SER A 97 -4.10 3.80 -7.18
C SER A 97 -4.56 2.39 -7.57
N ALA A 98 -4.94 1.56 -6.59
CA ALA A 98 -5.47 0.23 -6.87
C ALA A 98 -6.87 0.29 -7.51
N ILE A 99 -7.74 1.20 -7.04
CA ILE A 99 -9.07 1.43 -7.64
C ILE A 99 -8.93 1.84 -9.10
N GLU A 100 -8.01 2.76 -9.42
CA GLU A 100 -7.78 3.24 -10.79
C GLU A 100 -7.43 2.07 -11.73
N VAL A 101 -6.47 1.23 -11.33
CA VAL A 101 -6.06 0.06 -12.13
C VAL A 101 -7.17 -0.97 -12.26
N LEU A 102 -7.89 -1.28 -11.17
CA LEU A 102 -8.98 -2.26 -11.19
C LEU A 102 -10.14 -1.81 -12.07
N ALA A 103 -10.54 -0.54 -11.96
CA ALA A 103 -11.58 0.04 -12.79
C ALA A 103 -11.16 0.05 -14.27
N ALA A 104 -9.90 0.39 -14.57
CA ALA A 104 -9.37 0.35 -15.94
C ALA A 104 -9.37 -1.07 -16.54
N ASN A 105 -9.23 -2.11 -15.71
CA ASN A 105 -9.32 -3.51 -16.12
C ASN A 105 -10.76 -4.07 -16.08
N GLY A 106 -11.77 -3.25 -15.80
CA GLY A 106 -13.17 -3.67 -15.75
C GLY A 106 -13.50 -4.62 -14.59
N VAL A 107 -12.74 -4.56 -13.49
CA VAL A 107 -13.00 -5.37 -12.30
C VAL A 107 -14.05 -4.70 -11.42
N ASP A 108 -15.16 -5.38 -11.19
CA ASP A 108 -16.18 -4.94 -10.23
C ASP A 108 -15.61 -4.93 -8.81
N LEU A 109 -15.76 -3.80 -8.12
CA LEU A 109 -15.12 -3.54 -6.83
C LEU A 109 -16.14 -3.12 -5.76
N TYR A 110 -16.06 -3.73 -4.58
CA TYR A 110 -16.68 -3.20 -3.37
C TYR A 110 -15.62 -2.69 -2.38
N ILE A 111 -15.82 -1.44 -1.93
CA ILE A 111 -15.06 -0.81 -0.86
C ILE A 111 -16.01 -0.48 0.30
N ALA A 112 -15.43 -0.25 1.48
CA ALA A 112 -16.19 0.26 2.60
C ALA A 112 -16.87 1.60 2.24
N LYS A 113 -18.11 1.77 2.68
CA LYS A 113 -18.85 3.02 2.53
C LYS A 113 -18.03 4.18 3.09
N ASP A 114 -18.10 5.34 2.42
CA ASP A 114 -17.43 6.57 2.84
C ASP A 114 -15.90 6.43 3.00
N PHE A 115 -15.28 5.49 2.26
CA PHE A 115 -13.85 5.16 2.36
C PHE A 115 -13.40 4.74 3.78
N GLY A 116 -14.27 4.02 4.48
CA GLY A 116 -13.97 3.47 5.81
C GLY A 116 -12.85 2.43 5.83
N TYR A 117 -12.37 2.11 7.04
CA TYR A 117 -11.39 1.06 7.27
C TYR A 117 -12.05 -0.31 7.43
N THR A 118 -11.35 -1.37 7.01
CA THR A 118 -11.85 -2.75 7.05
C THR A 118 -10.80 -3.67 7.70
N PRO A 119 -11.11 -4.35 8.80
CA PRO A 119 -10.25 -5.40 9.35
C PRO A 119 -10.05 -6.54 8.35
N THR A 120 -8.85 -7.15 8.34
CA THR A 120 -8.57 -8.38 7.59
C THR A 120 -9.37 -9.55 8.14
#